data_AF-A0A8X6J8W5-F1
#
_entry.id   AF-A0A8X6J8W5-F1
#
_cell.length_a   1.000
_cell.length_b   1.000
_cell.length_c   1.000
_cell.angle_alpha   90.00
_cell.angle_beta   90.00
_cell.angle_gamma   90.00
#
_symmetry.space_group_name_H-M   'P 1'
#
loop_
_entity.id
_entity.type
_entity.pdbx_description
1 polymer ?
#
loop_
_entity_poly.entity_id
_entity_poly.type
_entity_poly.pdbx_seq_one_letter_code
_entity_poly.pdbx_strand_id
1 'polypeptide(L)'
;MLMKQAYFGKECQNELFYPHEEKRAPGFKAAKECSTLLLGGDARGDFKLTPLLVYHSKNPKAMKGIFKSTLPVIWESNKKLWINMKIFQNWFTEYFCQSVICYCKIKKLESRALLLIDNALSHPTNISDLITCIPVELVFLLPNTNALIQPMDQGISNFKA
;
A
#
# COMPACT_ATOMS: atom_id res chain seq x y z
N MET A 1 -6.93 15.63 9.72
CA MET A 1 -5.95 14.61 10.17
C MET A 1 -4.74 14.64 9.25
N LEU A 2 -3.51 14.68 9.77
CA LEU A 2 -2.29 14.58 8.95
C LEU A 2 -1.97 13.09 8.75
N MET A 3 -2.01 12.67 7.50
CA MET A 3 -1.82 11.30 7.08
C MET A 3 -0.51 11.20 6.31
N LYS A 4 0.34 10.26 6.72
CA LYS A 4 1.53 9.91 5.95
C LYS A 4 1.27 8.60 5.24
N GLN A 5 1.30 8.65 3.91
CA GLN A 5 1.47 7.46 3.10
C GLN A 5 2.95 7.11 3.12
N ALA A 6 3.27 5.83 3.18
CA ALA A 6 4.58 5.41 2.74
C ALA A 6 4.50 4.12 1.91
N TYR A 7 5.30 4.15 0.86
CA TYR A 7 5.35 3.17 -0.19
C TYR A 7 6.46 2.20 0.15
N PHE A 8 6.12 0.93 0.41
CA PHE A 8 7.16 -0.09 0.51
C PHE A 8 7.33 -0.72 -0.86
N GLY A 9 8.47 -0.40 -1.48
CA GLY A 9 8.84 -0.90 -2.79
C GLY A 9 8.90 -2.43 -2.83
N LYS A 10 8.76 -2.95 -4.05
CA LYS A 10 8.81 -4.35 -4.48
C LYS A 10 9.46 -5.30 -3.44
N GLU A 11 8.66 -5.85 -2.53
CA GLU A 11 9.15 -6.83 -1.57
C GLU A 11 9.18 -8.17 -2.29
N CYS A 12 10.39 -8.69 -2.49
CA CYS A 12 10.62 -9.92 -3.22
C CYS A 12 11.17 -10.97 -2.28
N GLN A 13 10.36 -11.99 -1.97
CA GLN A 13 10.84 -13.15 -1.25
C GLN A 13 11.48 -14.11 -2.24
N ASN A 14 12.71 -14.55 -1.94
CA ASN A 14 13.46 -15.47 -2.80
C ASN A 14 13.11 -16.95 -2.55
N GLU A 15 12.20 -17.25 -1.62
CA GLU A 15 11.88 -18.63 -1.27
C GLU A 15 10.37 -18.85 -1.14
N LEU A 16 9.74 -19.35 -2.21
CA LEU A 16 8.58 -20.21 -2.01
C LEU A 16 9.07 -21.58 -1.53
N PHE A 17 8.32 -22.22 -0.64
CA PHE A 17 8.51 -23.62 -0.29
C PHE A 17 8.22 -24.50 -1.52
N TYR A 18 9.27 -24.80 -2.28
CA TYR A 18 9.27 -25.84 -3.30
C TYR A 18 9.59 -27.20 -2.66
N PRO A 19 9.01 -28.32 -3.15
CA PRO A 19 9.44 -29.66 -2.78
C PRO A 19 10.97 -29.79 -2.93
N HIS A 20 11.62 -30.47 -1.99
CA HIS A 20 13.08 -30.52 -1.87
C HIS A 20 13.81 -30.97 -3.15
N GLU A 21 13.12 -31.73 -4.01
CA GLU A 21 13.63 -32.27 -5.26
C GLU A 21 13.79 -31.20 -6.36
N GLU A 22 12.91 -30.19 -6.44
CA GLU A 22 13.01 -29.12 -7.45
C GLU A 22 14.18 -28.16 -7.17
N LYS A 23 14.53 -27.94 -5.89
CA LYS A 23 15.68 -27.10 -5.49
C LYS A 23 17.03 -27.67 -5.96
N ARG A 24 17.10 -28.95 -6.36
CA ARG A 24 18.35 -29.65 -6.70
C ARG A 24 18.62 -29.76 -8.21
N ALA A 25 17.70 -29.29 -9.06
CA ALA A 25 17.88 -29.36 -10.51
C ALA A 25 18.94 -28.36 -11.02
N PRO A 26 19.92 -28.78 -11.85
CA PRO A 26 20.84 -27.86 -12.51
C PRO A 26 20.06 -26.84 -13.37
N GLY A 27 20.23 -25.55 -13.09
CA GLY A 27 19.50 -24.47 -13.77
C GLY A 27 18.24 -23.96 -13.04
N PHE A 28 17.95 -24.46 -11.83
CA PHE A 28 16.85 -23.96 -11.00
C PHE A 28 17.07 -22.48 -10.63
N LYS A 29 16.15 -21.61 -11.06
CA LYS A 29 16.01 -20.23 -10.57
C LYS A 29 14.74 -20.17 -9.74
N ALA A 30 14.87 -19.87 -8.44
CA ALA A 30 13.71 -19.60 -7.60
C ALA A 30 12.86 -18.48 -8.25
N ALA A 31 11.56 -18.71 -8.38
CA ALA A 31 10.67 -17.66 -8.86
C ALA A 31 10.65 -16.57 -7.80
N LYS A 32 11.21 -15.40 -8.16
CA LYS A 32 11.19 -14.22 -7.31
C LYS A 32 9.75 -13.68 -7.28
N GLU A 33 8.99 -14.07 -6.28
CA GLU A 33 7.65 -13.54 -6.07
C GLU A 33 7.76 -12.17 -5.43
N CYS A 34 7.18 -11.18 -6.09
CA CYS A 34 7.29 -9.79 -5.71
C CYS A 34 5.91 -9.18 -5.56
N SER A 35 5.78 -8.28 -4.60
CA SER A 35 4.54 -7.56 -4.35
C SER A 35 4.81 -6.10 -3.99
N THR A 36 3.81 -5.24 -4.12
CA THR A 36 3.88 -3.84 -3.68
C THR A 36 2.92 -3.65 -2.53
N LEU A 37 3.39 -3.00 -1.45
CA LEU A 37 2.57 -2.70 -0.30
C LEU A 37 2.45 -1.19 -0.12
N LEU A 38 1.20 -0.72 -0.01
CA LEU A 38 0.89 0.63 0.44
C LEU A 38 0.47 0.60 1.89
N LEU A 39 1.17 1.37 2.70
CA LEU A 39 0.85 1.58 4.10
C LEU A 39 0.54 3.05 4.33
N GLY A 40 -0.29 3.30 5.34
CA GLY A 40 -0.54 4.66 5.77
C GLY A 40 -1.16 4.70 7.15
N GLY A 41 -0.90 5.81 7.82
CA GLY A 41 -1.39 6.08 9.16
C GLY A 41 -1.27 7.56 9.46
N ASP A 42 -1.85 7.97 10.57
CA ASP A 42 -1.65 9.33 11.04
C ASP A 42 -0.29 9.48 11.73
N ALA A 43 0.14 10.72 11.93
CA ALA A 43 1.41 11.01 12.57
C ALA A 43 1.46 10.59 14.06
N ARG A 44 0.31 10.42 14.72
CA ARG A 44 0.24 9.99 16.13
C ARG A 44 0.27 8.47 16.28
N GLY A 45 -0.02 7.73 15.21
CA GLY A 45 -0.06 6.27 15.18
C GLY A 45 -1.35 5.67 15.75
N ASP A 46 -2.36 6.48 16.07
CA ASP A 46 -3.65 6.01 16.58
C ASP A 46 -4.69 5.80 15.46
N PHE A 47 -4.36 6.19 14.23
CA PHE A 47 -5.07 5.82 13.02
C PHE A 47 -4.16 5.06 12.07
N LYS A 48 -4.61 3.88 11.64
CA LYS A 48 -3.91 3.01 10.68
C LYS A 48 -4.87 2.68 9.55
N LEU A 49 -4.43 2.83 8.31
CA LEU A 49 -5.18 2.40 7.14
C LEU A 49 -4.99 0.91 6.92
N THR A 50 -6.02 0.26 6.39
CA THR A 50 -5.89 -1.09 5.86
C THR A 50 -4.84 -1.10 4.75
N PRO A 51 -3.80 -1.95 4.84
CA PRO A 51 -2.76 -2.01 3.81
C PRO A 51 -3.34 -2.39 2.46
N LEU A 52 -2.83 -1.78 1.38
CA LEU A 52 -3.12 -2.20 0.01
C LEU A 52 -1.96 -3.04 -0.52
N LEU A 53 -2.25 -4.30 -0.86
CA LEU A 53 -1.30 -5.25 -1.42
C LEU A 53 -1.58 -5.43 -2.92
N VAL A 54 -0.60 -5.07 -3.76
CA VAL A 54 -0.66 -5.30 -5.21
C VAL A 54 0.23 -6.48 -5.57
N TYR A 55 -0.39 -7.53 -6.10
CA TYR A 55 0.28 -8.76 -6.51
C TYR A 55 0.37 -8.92 -8.03
N HIS A 56 1.29 -9.76 -8.54
CA HIS A 56 1.44 -9.96 -9.99
C HIS A 56 0.18 -10.60 -10.60
N SER A 57 -0.33 -11.63 -9.93
CA SER A 57 -1.49 -12.42 -10.35
C SER A 57 -2.70 -12.08 -9.48
N LYS A 58 -3.89 -12.05 -10.09
CA LYS A 58 -5.16 -11.96 -9.35
C LYS A 58 -5.36 -13.14 -8.40
N ASN A 59 -4.92 -14.34 -8.81
CA ASN A 59 -5.05 -15.58 -8.06
C ASN A 59 -3.72 -16.36 -8.13
N PRO A 60 -2.75 -16.06 -7.26
CA PRO A 60 -1.52 -16.84 -7.20
C PRO A 60 -1.80 -18.27 -6.76
N LYS A 61 -1.01 -19.23 -7.27
CA LYS A 61 -1.14 -20.65 -6.93
C LYS A 61 -0.98 -20.88 -5.42
N ALA A 62 -0.10 -20.14 -4.77
CA ALA A 62 0.13 -20.19 -3.33
C ALA A 62 -1.11 -19.78 -2.50
N MET A 63 -2.06 -19.05 -3.07
CA MET A 63 -3.30 -18.62 -2.39
C MET A 63 -4.54 -19.31 -2.95
N LYS A 64 -4.38 -20.53 -3.48
CA LYS A 64 -5.51 -21.37 -3.89
C LYS A 64 -6.34 -21.75 -2.66
N GLY A 65 -7.65 -21.58 -2.73
CA GLY A 65 -8.57 -21.86 -1.62
C GLY A 65 -8.70 -20.75 -0.58
N ILE A 66 -7.90 -19.68 -0.67
CA ILE A 66 -8.02 -18.50 0.20
C ILE A 66 -8.93 -17.46 -0.46
N PHE A 67 -9.97 -17.05 0.26
CA PHE A 67 -10.83 -15.93 -0.12
C PHE A 67 -10.13 -14.61 0.19
N LYS A 68 -9.99 -13.74 -0.82
CA LYS A 68 -9.21 -12.50 -0.67
C LYS A 68 -9.89 -11.52 0.28
N SER A 69 -11.22 -11.58 0.36
CA SER A 69 -12.04 -10.81 1.29
C SER A 69 -11.81 -11.13 2.76
N THR A 70 -11.20 -12.27 3.09
CA THR A 70 -10.89 -12.63 4.49
C THR A 70 -9.51 -12.14 4.93
N LEU A 71 -8.73 -11.58 4.01
CA LEU A 71 -7.41 -11.05 4.33
C LEU A 71 -7.54 -9.67 4.97
N PRO A 72 -6.68 -9.31 5.94
CA PRO A 72 -6.66 -7.99 6.55
C PRO A 72 -5.96 -6.94 5.64
N VAL A 73 -6.06 -7.10 4.33
CA VAL A 73 -5.46 -6.22 3.31
C VAL A 73 -6.42 -6.02 2.16
N ILE A 74 -6.32 -4.86 1.51
CA ILE A 74 -6.99 -4.61 0.24
C ILE A 74 -6.17 -5.32 -0.83
N TRP A 75 -6.76 -6.30 -1.50
CA TRP A 75 -6.08 -7.12 -2.49
C TRP A 75 -6.30 -6.59 -3.90
N GLU A 76 -5.21 -6.22 -4.57
CA GLU A 76 -5.22 -5.78 -5.97
C GLU A 76 -4.19 -6.56 -6.80
N SER A 77 -4.36 -6.57 -8.11
CA SER A 77 -3.43 -7.27 -9.01
C SER A 77 -2.99 -6.43 -10.20
N ASN A 78 -1.69 -6.41 -10.46
CA ASN A 78 -1.10 -5.73 -11.59
C ASN A 78 0.16 -6.46 -12.08
N LYS A 79 0.22 -6.80 -13.36
CA LYS A 79 1.37 -7.48 -13.99
C LYS A 79 2.69 -6.74 -13.80
N LYS A 80 2.62 -5.41 -13.73
CA LYS A 80 3.82 -4.56 -13.58
C LYS A 80 4.28 -4.42 -12.13
N LEU A 81 3.56 -4.97 -11.14
CA LEU A 81 3.98 -4.99 -9.73
C LEU A 81 4.29 -3.61 -9.15
N TRP A 82 3.44 -2.65 -9.46
CA TRP A 82 3.46 -1.28 -8.96
C TRP A 82 2.02 -0.78 -8.86
N ILE A 83 1.77 0.17 -7.96
CA ILE A 83 0.47 0.81 -7.83
C ILE A 83 0.33 1.75 -9.03
N ASN A 84 -0.64 1.46 -9.90
CA ASN A 84 -0.96 2.35 -11.01
C ASN A 84 -2.04 3.36 -10.60
N MET A 85 -2.25 4.37 -11.43
CA MET A 85 -3.30 5.38 -11.26
C MET A 85 -4.65 4.77 -10.88
N LYS A 86 -5.14 3.78 -11.63
CA LYS A 86 -6.49 3.24 -11.43
C LYS A 86 -6.63 2.57 -10.06
N ILE A 87 -5.62 1.80 -9.66
CA ILE A 87 -5.56 1.16 -8.33
C ILE A 87 -5.52 2.24 -7.25
N PHE A 88 -4.68 3.27 -7.41
CA PHE A 88 -4.57 4.36 -6.45
C PHE A 88 -5.89 5.12 -6.30
N GLN A 89 -6.54 5.49 -7.39
CA GLN A 89 -7.83 6.19 -7.38
C GLN A 89 -8.91 5.39 -6.65
N ASN A 90 -9.05 4.10 -6.99
CA ASN A 90 -10.00 3.22 -6.32
C ASN A 90 -9.69 3.10 -4.82
N TRP A 91 -8.42 2.91 -4.46
CA TRP A 91 -8.00 2.87 -3.06
C TRP A 91 -8.36 4.17 -2.32
N PHE A 92 -8.10 5.31 -2.97
CA PHE A 92 -8.30 6.64 -2.40
C PHE A 92 -9.79 6.95 -2.16
N THR A 93 -10.66 6.64 -3.12
CA THR A 93 -12.10 6.91 -3.01
C THR A 93 -12.83 5.91 -2.13
N GLU A 94 -12.58 4.61 -2.32
CA GLU A 94 -13.36 3.54 -1.67
C GLU A 94 -12.88 3.24 -0.24
N TYR A 95 -11.59 3.39 0.04
CA TYR A 95 -11.02 2.95 1.31
C TYR A 95 -10.48 4.11 2.13
N PHE A 96 -9.62 4.96 1.55
CA PHE A 96 -9.00 6.07 2.30
C PHE A 96 -10.05 7.06 2.82
N CYS A 97 -10.89 7.60 1.92
CA CYS A 97 -11.91 8.58 2.32
C CYS A 97 -12.86 8.02 3.39
N GLN A 98 -13.33 6.79 3.21
CA GLN A 98 -14.23 6.14 4.18
C GLN A 98 -13.56 5.92 5.53
N SER A 99 -12.29 5.51 5.54
CA SER A 99 -11.52 5.31 6.78
C SER A 99 -11.35 6.61 7.55
N VAL A 100 -11.05 7.72 6.85
CA VAL A 100 -10.95 9.06 7.46
C VAL A 100 -12.29 9.49 8.05
N ILE A 101 -13.41 9.33 7.31
CA ILE A 101 -14.75 9.67 7.80
C ILE A 101 -15.05 8.91 9.09
N CYS A 102 -14.85 7.59 9.09
CA CYS A 102 -15.11 6.74 10.25
C CYS A 102 -14.28 7.15 11.46
N TYR A 103 -12.97 7.36 11.27
CA TYR A 103 -12.09 7.81 12.36
C TYR A 103 -12.49 9.18 12.91
N CYS A 104 -12.71 10.17 12.03
CA CYS A 104 -13.12 11.50 12.47
C CYS A 104 -14.46 11.46 13.23
N LYS A 105 -15.43 10.65 12.78
CA LYS A 105 -16.69 10.45 13.52
C LYS A 105 -16.46 9.89 14.93
N ILE A 106 -15.63 8.85 15.06
CA ILE A 106 -15.29 8.24 16.36
C ILE A 106 -14.61 9.26 17.28
N LYS A 107 -13.68 10.05 16.75
CA LYS A 107 -12.94 11.06 17.49
C LYS A 107 -13.71 12.37 17.68
N LYS A 108 -14.92 12.49 17.16
CA LYS A 108 -15.75 13.72 17.14
C LYS A 108 -15.01 14.92 16.52
N LEU A 109 -14.32 14.66 15.40
CA LEU A 109 -13.59 15.65 14.61
C LEU A 109 -14.32 15.93 13.31
N GLU A 110 -14.04 17.08 12.71
CA GLU A 110 -14.44 17.37 11.34
C GLU A 110 -13.76 16.39 10.37
N SER A 111 -14.52 15.90 9.38
CA SER A 111 -14.04 14.93 8.40
C SER A 111 -13.23 15.62 7.30
N ARG A 112 -11.94 15.83 7.56
CA ARG A 112 -10.97 16.37 6.59
C ARG A 112 -9.59 15.73 6.76
N ALA A 113 -8.87 15.57 5.65
CA ALA A 113 -7.53 14.99 5.66
C ALA A 113 -6.51 15.84 4.91
N LEU A 114 -5.26 15.75 5.36
CA LEU A 114 -4.07 16.17 4.64
C LEU A 114 -3.27 14.89 4.38
N LEU A 115 -3.13 14.49 3.12
CA LEU A 115 -2.41 13.29 2.72
C LEU A 115 -1.05 13.66 2.14
N LEU A 116 0.01 13.19 2.80
CA LEU A 116 1.38 13.35 2.36
C LEU A 116 1.79 12.15 1.51
N ILE A 117 2.19 12.41 0.26
CA ILE A 117 2.56 11.38 -0.73
C ILE A 117 4.01 11.59 -1.16
N ASP A 118 4.76 10.50 -1.39
CA ASP A 118 6.09 10.59 -1.98
C ASP A 118 6.02 11.07 -3.43
N ASN A 119 7.00 11.86 -3.91
CA ASN A 119 7.04 12.27 -5.31
C ASN A 119 7.64 11.16 -6.18
N ALA A 120 6.92 10.04 -6.31
CA ALA A 120 7.22 8.96 -7.24
C ALA A 120 6.56 9.20 -8.60
N LEU A 121 7.24 8.80 -9.69
CA LEU A 121 6.81 8.94 -11.08
C LEU A 121 5.45 8.27 -11.41
N SER A 122 4.90 7.47 -10.50
CA SER A 122 3.61 6.80 -10.61
C SER A 122 2.43 7.64 -10.14
N HIS A 123 2.67 8.79 -9.50
CA HIS A 123 1.58 9.61 -8.98
C HIS A 123 1.00 10.54 -10.04
N PRO A 124 -0.33 10.73 -10.04
CA PRO A 124 -0.96 11.66 -10.96
C PRO A 124 -0.55 13.09 -10.69
N THR A 125 -0.28 13.85 -11.74
CA THR A 125 -0.19 15.31 -11.64
C THR A 125 -1.56 15.94 -11.34
N ASN A 126 -2.67 15.21 -11.59
CA ASN A 126 -4.06 15.63 -11.44
C ASN A 126 -4.85 14.82 -10.38
N ILE A 127 -4.24 14.45 -9.24
CA ILE A 127 -5.03 13.85 -8.13
C ILE A 127 -6.06 14.86 -7.58
N SER A 128 -5.74 16.16 -7.65
CA SER A 128 -6.60 17.25 -7.18
C SER A 128 -7.98 17.31 -7.87
N ASP A 129 -8.13 16.67 -9.03
CA ASP A 129 -9.41 16.58 -9.77
C ASP A 129 -10.27 15.39 -9.31
N LEU A 130 -9.78 14.55 -8.38
CA LEU A 130 -10.57 13.45 -7.84
C LEU A 130 -11.76 13.99 -7.04
N ILE A 131 -12.95 13.61 -7.47
CA ILE A 131 -14.17 13.81 -6.69
C ILE A 131 -14.05 12.96 -5.42
N THR A 132 -13.91 13.64 -4.29
CA THR A 132 -13.75 13.03 -2.98
C THR A 132 -15.00 13.26 -2.14
N CYS A 133 -15.32 12.31 -1.25
CA CYS A 133 -16.45 12.45 -0.33
C CYS A 133 -16.16 13.39 0.85
N ILE A 134 -14.91 13.82 1.01
CA ILE A 134 -14.43 14.73 2.05
C ILE A 134 -13.37 15.67 1.48
N PRO A 135 -13.17 16.86 2.05
CA PRO A 135 -12.02 17.69 1.72
C PRO A 135 -10.71 16.95 2.03
N VAL A 136 -9.90 16.72 0.98
CA VAL A 136 -8.55 16.17 1.10
C VAL A 136 -7.56 17.12 0.45
N GLU A 137 -6.63 17.63 1.25
CA GLU A 137 -5.47 18.34 0.75
C GLU A 137 -4.34 17.32 0.51
N LEU A 138 -3.65 17.45 -0.63
CA LEU A 138 -2.58 16.54 -1.04
C LEU A 138 -1.27 17.31 -1.08
N VAL A 139 -0.27 16.80 -0.36
CA VAL A 139 1.07 17.39 -0.35
C VAL A 139 2.06 16.35 -0.83
N PHE A 140 2.81 16.70 -1.86
CA PHE A 140 3.90 15.87 -2.37
C PHE A 140 5.20 16.19 -1.63
N LEU A 141 5.92 15.16 -1.21
CA LEU A 141 7.27 15.30 -0.67
C LEU A 141 8.25 15.74 -1.77
N LEU A 142 9.33 16.44 -1.38
CA LEU A 142 10.36 16.86 -2.33
C LEU A 142 10.98 15.64 -3.04
N PRO A 143 11.22 15.73 -4.36
CA PRO A 143 11.92 14.68 -5.10
C PRO A 143 13.33 14.47 -4.51
N ASN A 144 13.76 13.21 -4.41
CA ASN A 144 15.08 12.78 -3.91
C ASN A 144 15.37 12.95 -2.40
N THR A 145 14.34 13.06 -1.55
CA THR A 145 14.52 13.03 -0.08
C THR A 145 14.61 11.59 0.48
N ASN A 146 15.27 10.68 -0.25
CA ASN A 146 15.27 9.24 0.01
C ASN A 146 15.94 8.88 1.36
N ALA A 147 15.28 8.00 2.11
CA ALA A 147 15.64 7.40 3.40
C ALA A 147 15.68 8.30 4.67
N LEU A 148 16.12 9.56 4.59
CA LEU A 148 16.36 10.37 5.81
C LEU A 148 15.07 10.94 6.44
N ILE A 149 14.05 11.26 5.63
CA ILE A 149 12.77 11.88 6.07
C ILE A 149 11.58 10.92 5.86
N GLN A 150 11.85 9.70 5.42
CA GLN A 150 10.89 8.62 5.28
C GLN A 150 10.90 7.80 6.60
N PRO A 151 10.09 8.14 7.62
CA PRO A 151 10.04 7.41 8.89
C PRO A 151 9.66 5.94 8.69
N MET A 152 9.02 5.59 7.57
CA MET A 152 8.72 4.21 7.21
C MET A 152 9.93 3.41 6.73
N ASP A 153 10.88 4.05 6.03
CA ASP A 153 12.14 3.42 5.60
C ASP A 153 13.10 3.20 6.78
N GLN A 154 12.86 3.89 7.91
CA GLN A 154 13.62 3.76 9.16
C GLN A 154 13.08 2.66 10.09
N GLY A 155 12.20 1.79 9.59
CA GLY A 155 11.75 0.61 10.30
C GLY A 155 10.63 0.90 11.31
N ILE A 156 9.43 1.24 10.83
CA ILE A 156 8.24 1.25 11.69
C ILE A 156 7.93 -0.19 12.11
N SER A 157 8.48 -0.58 13.25
CA SER A 157 8.27 -1.86 13.95
C SER A 157 6.82 -2.03 14.47
N ASN A 158 5.96 -1.02 14.33
CA ASN A 158 4.65 -0.92 14.98
C ASN A 158 3.44 -1.27 14.08
N PHE A 159 3.66 -1.81 12.88
CA PHE A 159 2.59 -2.36 12.00
C PHE A 159 2.36 -3.87 12.19
N LYS A 160 2.77 -4.45 13.31
CA LYS A 160 2.31 -5.79 13.69
C LYS A 160 0.86 -5.72 14.18
N ALA A 161 0.05 -6.65 13.66
CA ALA A 161 -1.33 -6.89 14.06
C ALA A 161 -1.42 -7.41 15.51
#